data_AF-X1S4J6-F1
#
_entry.id   AF-X1S4J6-F1
#
_cell.length_a   1.000
_cell.length_b   1.000
_cell.length_c   1.000
_cell.angle_alpha   90.00
_cell.angle_beta   90.00
_cell.angle_gamma   90.00
#
_symmetry.space_group_name_H-M   'P 1'
#
loop_
_entity.id
_entity.type
_entity.pdbx_description
1 polymer ?
#
loop_
_entity_poly.entity_id
_entity_poly.type
_entity_poly.pdbx_seq_one_letter_code
_entity_poly.pdbx_strand_id
1 'polypeptide(L)'
;MAKPEKGIKTGLDKIIEYFNIDLEENHPIAIAKVVEDTGFSWSFVRKTLAKIKENFDGFHFEKSGNTWITWKDRDHIIKKLDDTCSRLLEDSDNECE
;
A
#
# COMPACT_ATOMS: atom_id res chain seq x y z
N MET A 1 -4.10 -6.16 -24.01
CA MET A 1 -4.82 -6.64 -22.81
C MET A 1 -3.80 -7.37 -21.93
N ALA A 2 -3.17 -6.66 -20.99
CA ALA A 2 -2.15 -7.25 -20.12
C ALA A 2 -2.86 -8.07 -19.02
N LYS A 3 -2.67 -9.39 -19.02
CA LYS A 3 -3.06 -10.27 -17.91
C LYS A 3 -2.09 -9.99 -16.75
N PRO A 4 -2.53 -9.73 -15.51
CA PRO A 4 -1.59 -9.63 -14.41
C PRO A 4 -0.98 -11.01 -14.18
N GLU A 5 0.33 -11.09 -14.39
CA GLU A 5 1.15 -12.26 -14.11
C GLU A 5 0.96 -12.64 -12.64
N LYS A 6 0.49 -13.87 -12.40
CA LYS A 6 0.30 -14.42 -11.06
C LYS A 6 1.66 -14.78 -10.48
N GLY A 7 2.46 -13.76 -10.18
CA GLY A 7 3.67 -13.86 -9.38
C GLY A 7 3.33 -14.37 -7.98
N ILE A 8 4.30 -14.99 -7.32
CA ILE A 8 4.19 -15.46 -5.93
C ILE A 8 3.60 -14.31 -5.09
N LYS A 9 2.36 -14.44 -4.61
CA LYS A 9 1.67 -13.40 -3.84
C LYS A 9 2.52 -13.07 -2.61
N THR A 10 3.18 -11.91 -2.64
CA THR A 10 3.98 -11.44 -1.51
C THR A 10 3.07 -11.12 -0.32
N GLY A 11 3.62 -11.08 0.90
CA GLY A 11 2.83 -10.71 2.09
C GLY A 11 2.17 -9.33 1.98
N LEU A 12 2.76 -8.43 1.18
CA LEU A 12 2.19 -7.13 0.84
C LEU A 12 0.94 -7.26 -0.06
N ASP A 13 1.00 -8.13 -1.06
CA ASP A 13 -0.10 -8.39 -1.99
C ASP A 13 -1.35 -8.92 -1.25
N LYS A 14 -1.13 -9.83 -0.30
CA LYS A 14 -2.21 -10.36 0.57
C LYS A 14 -2.86 -9.28 1.44
N ILE A 15 -2.07 -8.35 1.97
CA ILE A 15 -2.59 -7.25 2.79
C ILE A 15 -3.41 -6.29 1.91
N ILE A 16 -2.94 -5.98 0.71
CA ILE A 16 -3.68 -5.12 -0.23
C ILE A 16 -4.98 -5.80 -0.68
N GLU A 17 -4.94 -7.11 -0.98
CA GLU A 17 -6.12 -7.89 -1.35
C GLU A 17 -7.18 -7.86 -0.24
N TYR A 18 -6.78 -8.04 1.02
CA TYR A 18 -7.67 -7.88 2.18
C TYR A 18 -8.35 -6.51 2.21
N PHE A 19 -7.61 -5.42 2.00
CA PHE A 19 -8.21 -4.08 1.99
C PHE A 19 -9.15 -3.84 0.79
N ASN A 20 -8.89 -4.45 -0.36
CA ASN A 20 -9.72 -4.26 -1.56
C ASN A 20 -10.97 -5.16 -1.56
N ILE A 21 -10.90 -6.35 -0.97
CA ILE A 21 -11.98 -7.35 -1.03
C ILE A 21 -12.79 -7.42 0.26
N ASP A 22 -12.12 -7.46 1.42
CA ASP A 22 -12.76 -7.73 2.72
C ASP A 22 -13.16 -6.44 3.46
N LEU A 23 -12.51 -5.31 3.17
CA LEU A 23 -12.80 -4.05 3.87
C LEU A 23 -13.79 -3.16 3.12
N GLU A 24 -14.79 -2.66 3.83
CA GLU A 24 -15.70 -1.62 3.33
C GLU A 24 -15.03 -0.23 3.33
N GLU A 25 -15.44 0.65 2.41
CA GLU A 25 -14.93 2.03 2.34
C GLU A 25 -15.28 2.83 3.61
N ASN A 26 -14.41 3.76 3.99
CA ASN A 26 -14.61 4.68 5.11
C ASN A 26 -14.87 3.99 6.47
N HIS A 27 -14.44 2.74 6.62
CA HIS A 27 -14.54 2.00 7.88
C HIS A 27 -13.17 1.92 8.58
N PRO A 28 -12.93 2.74 9.63
CA PRO A 28 -11.69 2.68 10.40
C PRO A 28 -11.59 1.40 11.21
N ILE A 29 -10.53 0.64 10.94
CA ILE A 29 -10.20 -0.57 11.69
C ILE A 29 -8.89 -0.40 12.46
N ALA A 30 -8.81 -1.08 13.59
CA ALA A 30 -7.58 -1.16 14.36
C ALA A 30 -6.57 -2.09 13.70
N ILE A 31 -5.29 -1.77 13.82
CA ILE A 31 -4.19 -2.64 13.34
C ILE A 31 -4.26 -4.05 13.95
N ALA A 32 -4.79 -4.19 15.16
CA ALA A 32 -4.97 -5.48 15.82
C ALA A 32 -5.88 -6.41 15.00
N LYS A 33 -6.98 -5.87 14.46
CA LYS A 33 -7.90 -6.62 13.62
C LYS A 33 -7.24 -7.08 12.31
N VAL A 34 -6.44 -6.21 11.69
CA VAL A 34 -5.64 -6.58 10.51
C VAL A 34 -4.66 -7.71 10.82
N VAL A 35 -4.02 -7.66 11.99
CA VAL A 35 -3.09 -8.71 12.45
C VAL A 35 -3.82 -10.04 12.65
N GLU A 36 -5.01 -10.01 13.26
CA GLU A 36 -5.84 -11.20 13.48
C GLU A 36 -6.33 -11.80 12.16
N ASP A 37 -6.87 -10.98 11.25
CA ASP A 37 -7.45 -11.45 9.99
C ASP A 37 -6.38 -11.96 9.01
N THR A 38 -5.21 -11.31 8.99
CA THR A 38 -4.12 -11.68 8.06
C THR A 38 -3.17 -12.73 8.62
N GLY A 39 -3.18 -12.94 9.94
CA GLY A 39 -2.26 -13.85 10.65
C GLY A 39 -0.78 -13.41 10.62
N PHE A 40 -0.49 -12.18 10.18
CA PHE A 40 0.88 -11.66 10.15
C PHE A 40 1.29 -11.00 11.46
N SER A 41 2.58 -10.98 11.77
CA SER A 41 3.10 -10.30 12.96
C SER A 41 2.82 -8.79 12.94
N TRP A 42 2.51 -8.21 14.10
CA TRP A 42 2.21 -6.78 14.24
C TRP A 42 3.27 -5.86 13.62
N SER A 43 4.56 -6.15 13.83
CA SER A 43 5.67 -5.39 13.26
C SER A 43 5.70 -5.46 11.73
N PHE A 44 5.32 -6.60 11.15
CA PHE A 44 5.24 -6.77 9.70
C PHE A 44 4.07 -5.98 9.13
N VAL A 45 2.87 -6.14 9.71
CA VAL A 45 1.67 -5.40 9.31
C VAL A 45 1.94 -3.90 9.38
N ARG A 46 2.46 -3.39 10.51
CA ARG A 46 2.78 -1.97 10.68
C ARG A 46 3.73 -1.43 9.61
N LYS A 47 4.81 -2.16 9.31
CA LYS A 47 5.76 -1.77 8.26
C LYS A 47 5.10 -1.77 6.88
N THR A 48 4.24 -2.75 6.61
CA THR A 48 3.53 -2.85 5.34
C THR A 48 2.49 -1.74 5.18
N LEU A 49 1.67 -1.45 6.20
CA LEU A 49 0.69 -0.35 6.16
C LEU A 49 1.38 1.00 5.98
N ALA A 50 2.54 1.21 6.62
CA ALA A 50 3.34 2.42 6.41
C ALA A 50 3.79 2.54 4.95
N LYS A 51 4.32 1.46 4.35
CA LYS A 51 4.67 1.43 2.93
C LYS A 51 3.47 1.67 2.02
N ILE A 52 2.31 1.12 2.35
CA ILE A 52 1.08 1.31 1.55
C ILE A 52 0.68 2.79 1.58
N LYS A 53 0.69 3.43 2.76
CA LYS A 53 0.42 4.87 2.89
C LYS A 53 1.36 5.75 2.04
N GLU A 54 2.63 5.37 1.93
CA GLU A 54 3.61 6.12 1.14
C GLU A 54 3.41 5.93 -0.36
N ASN A 55 3.25 4.67 -0.80
CA ASN A 55 3.29 4.28 -2.21
C ASN A 55 1.92 4.22 -2.88
N PHE A 56 0.82 4.33 -2.14
CA PHE A 56 -0.52 4.17 -2.66
C PHE A 56 -1.43 5.33 -2.25
N ASP A 57 -2.43 5.60 -3.07
CA ASP A 57 -3.42 6.65 -2.89
C ASP A 57 -4.75 6.08 -2.38
N GLY A 58 -5.51 6.90 -1.64
CA GLY A 58 -6.79 6.48 -1.05
C GLY A 58 -6.68 5.60 0.20
N PHE A 59 -5.50 5.54 0.83
CA PHE A 59 -5.25 4.76 2.05
C PHE A 59 -4.75 5.63 3.20
N HIS A 60 -5.37 5.47 4.37
CA HIS A 60 -5.06 6.21 5.57
C HIS A 60 -4.53 5.28 6.66
N PHE A 61 -3.46 5.72 7.31
CA PHE A 61 -2.86 5.04 8.45
C PHE A 61 -2.29 6.06 9.42
N GLU A 62 -2.83 6.07 10.63
CA GLU A 62 -2.42 7.00 11.69
C GLU A 62 -2.55 6.39 13.08
N LYS A 63 -1.90 7.04 14.05
CA LYS A 63 -2.00 6.66 15.45
C LYS A 63 -3.10 7.49 16.11
N SER A 64 -4.17 6.83 16.53
CA SER A 64 -5.26 7.44 17.29
C SER A 64 -5.18 6.98 18.74
N GLY A 65 -4.84 7.91 19.63
CA GLY A 65 -4.58 7.62 21.05
C GLY A 65 -3.46 6.60 21.24
N ASN A 66 -3.79 5.45 21.82
CA ASN A 66 -2.83 4.36 22.05
C ASN A 66 -2.86 3.26 20.98
N THR A 67 -3.72 3.39 19.96
CA THR A 67 -3.93 2.38 18.91
C THR A 67 -3.60 2.95 17.53
N TRP A 68 -3.12 2.09 16.63
CA TRP A 68 -2.99 2.44 15.22
C TRP A 68 -4.27 2.07 14.49
N ILE A 69 -4.80 3.02 13.73
CA ILE A 69 -6.01 2.86 12.94
C ILE A 69 -5.70 3.00 11.45
N THR A 70 -6.45 2.29 10.64
CA THR A 70 -6.32 2.31 9.19
C THR A 70 -7.67 2.22 8.51
N TRP A 71 -7.82 2.91 7.39
CA TRP A 71 -9.00 2.84 6.53
C TRP A 71 -8.63 3.20 5.10
N LYS A 72 -9.52 2.84 4.18
CA LYS A 72 -9.49 3.30 2.79
C LYS A 72 -10.60 4.30 2.56
N ASP A 73 -10.31 5.35 1.80
CA ASP A 73 -11.29 6.35 1.35
C ASP A 73 -11.87 5.98 -0.04
N ARG A 74 -11.25 5.01 -0.72
CA ARG A 74 -11.67 4.49 -2.02
C ARG A 74 -11.89 2.99 -2.01
N ASP A 75 -12.69 2.54 -2.97
CA ASP A 75 -13.02 1.14 -3.17
C ASP A 75 -11.77 0.27 -3.41
N HIS A 76 -10.79 0.82 -4.14
CA HIS A 76 -9.52 0.16 -4.43
C HIS A 76 -8.33 1.06 -4.08
N ILE A 77 -7.31 0.47 -3.44
CA ILE A 77 -6.03 1.15 -3.18
C ILE A 77 -5.21 1.19 -4.47
N ILE A 78 -4.93 2.39 -4.99
CA ILE A 78 -4.26 2.58 -6.28
C ILE A 78 -2.78 2.89 -6.03
N LYS A 79 -1.88 2.13 -6.65
CA LYS A 79 -0.44 2.41 -6.56
C LYS A 79 -0.14 3.75 -7.20
N LYS A 80 0.51 4.66 -6.47
CA LYS A 80 1.03 5.90 -7.05
C LYS A 80 2.03 5.50 -8.13
N LEU A 81 1.92 6.14 -9.30
CA LEU A 81 2.95 6.03 -10.31
C LEU A 81 4.20 6.65 -9.69
N ASP A 82 5.23 5.83 -9.48
CA ASP A 82 6.57 6.34 -9.22
C ASP A 82 6.91 7.23 -10.43
N ASP A 83 7.23 8.50 -10.21
CA ASP A 83 7.63 9.43 -11.27
C ASP A 83 9.04 9.04 -11.78
N THR A 84 9.14 7.85 -12.35
CA THR A 84 10.35 7.37 -13.03
C THR A 84 10.66 8.16 -14.30
N CYS A 85 9.75 9.03 -14.75
CA CYS A 85 9.96 9.92 -15.89
C CYS A 85 10.93 11.07 -15.57
N SER A 86 10.95 11.60 -14.35
CA SER A 86 11.92 12.66 -13.98
C SER A 86 13.35 12.14 -13.84
N ARG A 87 13.53 10.87 -13.44
CA ARG A 87 14.86 10.26 -13.24
C ARG A 87 15.60 9.93 -14.55
N LEU A 88 14.91 9.93 -15.69
CA LEU A 88 15.52 9.68 -17.01
C LEU A 88 15.87 10.98 -17.76
N LEU A 89 15.42 12.14 -17.29
CA LEU A 89 15.73 13.44 -17.92
C LEU A 89 17.05 14.05 -17.43
N GLU A 90 17.54 13.66 -16.25
CA GLU A 90 18.83 14.15 -15.73
C GLU A 90 20.06 13.48 -16.38
N ASP A 91 19.88 12.35 -17.07
CA ASP A 91 20.96 11.64 -17.78
C ASP A 91 21.09 12.06 -19.27
N SER A 92 20.31 13.03 -19.75
CA SER A 92 20.32 13.45 -21.17
C SER A 92 21.05 14.78 -21.46
N ASP A 93 21.69 15.38 -20.46
CA ASP A 93 22.42 16.66 -20.59
C ASP A 93 23.97 16.49 -20.64
N ASN A 94 24.46 15.27 -20.86
CA ASN A 94 25.90 15.02 -20.98
C ASN A 94 26.16 13.95 -22.05
N GLU A 95 26.16 14.33 -23.32
CA GLU A 95 27.00 13.77 -24.41
C GLU A 95 26.79 14.62 -25.69
N CYS A 96 27.44 15.79 -25.72
CA CYS A 96 27.76 16.54 -26.93
C CYS A 96 29.15 17.15 -26.73
N GLU A 97 30.19 16.34 -26.91
CA GLU A 97 31.51 16.79 -27.35
C GLU A 97 31.74 16.36 -28.80
#